data_AF-M2UT14-F1
#
_entry.id   AF-M2UT14-F1
#
_cell.length_a   1.000
_cell.length_b   1.000
_cell.length_c   1.000
_cell.angle_alpha   90.00
_cell.angle_beta   90.00
_cell.angle_gamma   90.00
#
_symmetry.space_group_name_H-M   'P 1'
#
loop_
_entity.id
_entity.type
_entity.pdbx_description
1 polymer ?
#
loop_
_entity_poly.entity_id
_entity_poly.type
_entity_poly.pdbx_seq_one_letter_code
_entity_poly.pdbx_strand_id
1 'polypeptide(L)'
;MQPAEDIHAADNQPHDEFLASQPEYEVPDTKSGVRVDPDAAMASARFKKGDVVHKPVFVNGLRSKGVFTIYDRRPNPAGYVEYKLKNVYDMRVESGWTREKELKPGN
;
A
#
# COMPACT_ATOMS: atom_id res chain seq x y z
N MET A 1 -68.52 49.87 -26.35
CA MET A 1 -67.16 49.97 -26.93
C MET A 1 -66.20 50.29 -25.80
N GLN A 2 -65.32 49.35 -25.44
CA GLN A 2 -64.09 49.62 -24.68
C GLN A 2 -62.94 49.93 -25.68
N PRO A 3 -61.73 50.32 -25.25
CA PRO A 3 -61.28 51.67 -24.95
C PRO A 3 -60.08 52.11 -25.84
N ALA A 4 -59.63 53.36 -25.69
CA ALA A 4 -58.37 53.85 -26.26
C ALA A 4 -57.23 53.75 -25.22
N GLU A 5 -56.11 53.20 -25.69
CA GLU A 5 -54.68 53.55 -25.47
C GLU A 5 -54.22 54.02 -24.08
N ASP A 6 -53.16 53.39 -23.51
CA ASP A 6 -51.89 54.09 -23.23
C ASP A 6 -50.73 53.24 -22.62
N ILE A 7 -49.52 53.48 -23.18
CA ILE A 7 -48.10 53.50 -22.70
C ILE A 7 -47.45 52.48 -21.74
N HIS A 8 -46.25 52.08 -22.16
CA HIS A 8 -45.08 51.52 -21.45
C HIS A 8 -44.96 51.73 -19.93
N ALA A 9 -44.60 50.67 -19.20
CA ALA A 9 -43.55 50.71 -18.17
C ALA A 9 -43.12 49.30 -17.77
N ALA A 10 -41.84 49.18 -17.45
CA ALA A 10 -41.15 47.98 -16.99
C ALA A 10 -41.80 47.36 -15.74
N ASP A 11 -41.89 46.03 -15.71
CA ASP A 11 -42.02 45.30 -14.46
C ASP A 11 -40.85 44.33 -14.33
N ASN A 12 -39.88 44.79 -13.57
CA ASN A 12 -38.65 44.13 -13.19
C ASN A 12 -39.00 43.20 -12.03
N GLN A 13 -39.26 41.92 -12.30
CA GLN A 13 -39.56 40.95 -11.23
C GLN A 13 -38.38 40.85 -10.26
N PRO A 14 -38.56 41.14 -8.96
CA PRO A 14 -37.58 40.79 -7.95
C PRO A 14 -37.64 39.27 -7.74
N HIS A 15 -36.53 38.59 -8.03
CA HIS A 15 -36.39 37.18 -7.67
C HIS A 15 -36.00 37.10 -6.19
N ASP A 16 -37.01 36.83 -5.36
CA ASP A 16 -36.86 36.55 -3.94
C ASP A 16 -35.92 35.36 -3.69
N GLU A 17 -35.24 35.46 -2.54
CA GLU A 17 -34.23 34.59 -1.97
C GLU A 17 -34.54 33.09 -2.05
N PHE A 18 -33.55 32.30 -2.49
CA PHE A 18 -33.46 30.89 -2.12
C PHE A 18 -32.12 30.61 -1.44
N LEU A 19 -32.19 30.44 -0.12
CA LEU A 19 -31.11 30.01 0.76
C LEU A 19 -30.49 28.69 0.27
N ALA A 20 -29.15 28.64 0.28
CA ALA A 20 -28.40 27.55 0.89
C ALA A 20 -26.93 27.97 0.96
N SER A 21 -26.51 28.47 2.12
CA SER A 21 -25.10 28.46 2.52
C SER A 21 -24.59 27.03 2.39
N GLN A 22 -23.81 26.77 1.34
CA GLN A 22 -23.13 25.49 1.21
C GLN A 22 -22.17 25.37 2.40
N PRO A 23 -22.11 24.23 3.11
CA PRO A 23 -21.03 24.02 4.06
C PRO A 23 -19.73 24.09 3.24
N GLU A 24 -18.86 25.04 3.58
CA GLU A 24 -17.49 25.04 3.11
C GLU A 24 -16.90 23.71 3.55
N TYR A 25 -16.80 22.76 2.62
CA TYR A 25 -15.98 21.59 2.81
C TYR A 25 -14.55 22.11 2.88
N GLU A 26 -14.03 22.30 4.10
CA GLU A 26 -12.61 22.47 4.35
C GLU A 26 -11.90 21.28 3.71
N VAL A 27 -11.39 21.48 2.50
CA VAL A 27 -10.48 20.54 1.87
C VAL A 27 -9.22 20.62 2.72
N PRO A 28 -8.82 19.57 3.44
CA PRO A 28 -7.65 19.65 4.28
C PRO A 28 -6.43 19.99 3.43
N ASP A 29 -5.77 21.12 3.75
CA ASP A 29 -4.55 21.59 3.07
C ASP A 29 -3.38 20.61 3.20
N THR A 30 -3.50 19.66 4.13
CA THR A 30 -2.49 18.65 4.40
C THR A 30 -2.77 17.39 3.62
N LYS A 31 -1.87 17.07 2.67
CA LYS A 31 -1.78 15.73 2.11
C LYS A 31 -1.66 14.73 3.25
N SER A 32 -2.62 13.82 3.37
CA SER A 32 -2.53 12.68 4.28
C SER A 32 -1.28 11.87 3.92
N GLY A 33 -0.22 12.03 4.71
CA GLY A 33 1.03 11.31 4.50
C GLY A 33 0.83 9.84 4.82
N VAL A 34 0.99 8.97 3.83
CA VAL A 34 1.04 7.52 4.06
C VAL A 34 2.38 7.19 4.71
N ARG A 35 2.38 7.04 6.04
CA ARG A 35 3.53 6.47 6.76
C ARG A 35 3.46 4.96 6.66
N VAL A 36 4.52 4.34 6.13
CA VAL A 36 4.68 2.89 6.18
C VAL A 36 5.23 2.55 7.56
N ASP A 37 4.41 1.89 8.37
CA ASP A 37 4.82 1.40 9.69
C ASP A 37 5.70 0.14 9.53
N PRO A 38 6.97 0.17 9.97
CA PRO A 38 7.85 -1.00 9.94
C PRO A 38 7.31 -2.18 10.76
N ASP A 39 6.58 -1.91 11.85
CA ASP A 39 6.05 -2.95 12.74
C ASP A 39 4.89 -3.70 12.07
N ALA A 40 4.09 -3.01 11.26
CA ALA A 40 3.03 -3.64 10.46
C ALA A 40 3.60 -4.60 9.40
N ALA A 41 4.74 -4.25 8.78
CA ALA A 41 5.44 -5.15 7.86
C ALA A 41 5.94 -6.40 8.60
N MET A 42 6.48 -6.24 9.81
CA MET A 42 6.95 -7.36 10.62
C MET A 42 5.82 -8.24 11.18
N ALA A 43 4.67 -7.64 11.51
CA ALA A 43 3.48 -8.36 11.92
C ALA A 43 2.90 -9.22 10.79
N SER A 44 3.04 -8.79 9.54
CA SER A 44 2.58 -9.53 8.35
C SER A 44 3.60 -10.54 7.81
N ALA A 45 4.78 -10.67 8.42
CA ALA A 45 5.82 -11.61 8.00
C ALA A 45 5.29 -13.06 7.98
N ARG A 46 5.34 -13.70 6.81
CA ARG A 46 4.85 -15.07 6.60
C ARG A 46 5.68 -16.13 7.33
N PHE A 47 6.98 -15.89 7.46
CA PHE A 47 7.92 -16.85 8.03
C PHE A 47 8.53 -16.32 9.35
N LYS A 48 8.87 -17.26 10.22
CA LYS A 48 9.50 -17.01 11.53
C LYS A 48 10.91 -17.61 11.54
N LYS A 49 11.74 -17.11 12.46
CA LYS A 49 13.07 -17.67 12.69
C LYS A 49 12.95 -19.15 13.05
N GLY A 50 13.75 -19.98 12.39
CA GLY A 50 13.73 -21.45 12.53
C GLY A 50 12.89 -22.17 11.48
N ASP A 51 11.97 -21.48 10.78
CA ASP A 51 11.15 -22.13 9.76
C ASP A 51 12.01 -22.65 8.60
N VAL A 52 11.66 -23.84 8.11
CA VAL A 52 12.29 -24.40 6.90
C VAL A 52 11.62 -23.80 5.67
N VAL A 53 12.44 -23.33 4.73
CA VAL A 53 12.01 -22.74 3.47
C VAL A 53 12.83 -23.25 2.30
N HIS A 54 12.25 -23.12 1.11
CA HIS A 54 12.85 -23.51 -0.14
C HIS A 54 12.97 -22.30 -1.07
N LYS A 55 14.08 -22.21 -1.78
CA LYS A 55 14.27 -21.25 -2.88
C LYS A 55 15.06 -21.90 -4.03
N PRO A 56 14.91 -21.42 -5.27
CA PRO A 56 15.76 -21.87 -6.36
C PRO A 56 17.21 -21.42 -6.16
N VAL A 57 18.15 -22.31 -6.43
CA VAL A 57 19.60 -22.05 -6.46
C VAL A 57 20.18 -22.60 -7.75
N PHE A 58 21.21 -21.94 -8.27
CA PHE A 58 21.92 -22.40 -9.46
C PHE A 58 23.20 -23.10 -9.02
N VAL A 59 23.31 -24.38 -9.33
CA VAL A 59 24.50 -25.19 -9.06
C VAL A 59 24.97 -25.72 -10.39
N ASN A 60 26.22 -25.39 -10.77
CA ASN A 60 26.79 -25.78 -12.07
C ASN A 60 25.90 -25.43 -13.28
N GLY A 61 25.25 -24.26 -13.26
CA GLY A 61 24.33 -23.81 -14.31
C GLY A 61 22.93 -24.44 -14.28
N LEU A 62 22.69 -25.43 -13.43
CA LEU A 62 21.40 -26.08 -13.28
C LEU A 62 20.61 -25.48 -12.12
N ARG A 63 19.34 -25.17 -12.38
CA ARG A 63 18.41 -24.69 -11.36
C ARG A 63 17.97 -25.87 -10.48
N SER A 64 18.36 -25.83 -9.22
CA SER A 64 18.04 -26.83 -8.19
C SER A 64 17.23 -26.21 -7.05
N LYS A 65 16.57 -27.05 -6.25
CA LYS A 65 15.87 -26.64 -5.04
C LYS A 65 16.85 -26.59 -3.88
N GLY A 66 17.06 -25.42 -3.29
CA GLY A 66 17.82 -25.27 -2.06
C GLY A 66 16.91 -25.32 -0.83
N VAL A 67 17.42 -25.90 0.25
CA VAL A 67 16.73 -26.03 1.54
C VAL A 67 17.44 -25.17 2.58
N PHE A 68 16.69 -24.28 3.21
CA PHE A 68 17.22 -23.29 4.14
C PHE A 68 16.34 -23.21 5.39
N THR A 69 16.91 -22.72 6.47
CA THR A 69 16.17 -22.25 7.64
C THR A 69 16.24 -20.73 7.72
N ILE A 70 15.17 -20.10 8.19
CA ILE A 70 15.18 -18.66 8.47
C ILE A 70 16.09 -18.40 9.67
N TYR A 71 17.19 -17.67 9.46
CA TYR A 71 18.13 -17.30 10.51
C TYR A 71 17.74 -15.99 11.18
N ASP A 72 17.33 -15.00 10.39
CA ASP A 72 16.94 -13.67 10.84
C ASP A 72 15.95 -13.03 9.86
N ARG A 73 15.28 -11.96 10.29
CA ARG A 73 14.30 -11.23 9.47
C ARG A 73 14.33 -9.74 9.76
N ARG A 74 14.03 -8.92 8.74
CA ARG A 74 13.97 -7.46 8.87
C ARG A 74 12.92 -6.84 7.95
N PRO A 75 12.34 -5.70 8.31
CA PRO A 75 11.55 -4.90 7.38
C PRO A 75 12.49 -4.18 6.40
N ASN A 76 12.11 -4.12 5.13
CA ASN A 76 12.73 -3.31 4.10
C ASN A 76 11.98 -1.96 3.99
N PRO A 77 12.65 -0.81 3.79
CA PRO A 77 12.01 0.49 3.57
C PRO A 77 10.94 0.52 2.47
N ALA A 78 11.00 -0.41 1.51
CA ALA A 78 10.01 -0.57 0.46
C ALA A 78 8.75 -1.37 0.88
N GLY A 79 8.55 -1.63 2.18
CA GLY A 79 7.31 -2.17 2.73
C GLY A 79 7.15 -3.69 2.64
N TYR A 80 8.26 -4.43 2.52
CA TYR A 80 8.24 -5.90 2.54
C TYR A 80 9.26 -6.46 3.52
N VAL A 81 9.10 -7.73 3.89
CA VAL A 81 10.01 -8.43 4.80
C VAL A 81 11.08 -9.18 4.01
N GLU A 82 12.30 -9.07 4.49
CA GLU A 82 13.45 -9.84 4.01
C GLU A 82 13.94 -10.80 5.08
N TYR A 83 14.52 -11.91 4.64
CA TYR A 83 14.98 -12.98 5.48
C TYR A 83 16.44 -13.29 5.21
N LYS A 84 17.20 -13.47 6.28
CA LYS A 84 18.54 -14.04 6.22
C LYS A 84 18.41 -15.55 6.33
N LEU A 85 19.01 -16.27 5.38
CA LEU A 85 18.85 -17.72 5.27
C LEU A 85 20.09 -18.43 5.80
N LYS A 86 19.88 -19.60 6.42
CA LYS A 86 20.94 -20.54 6.78
C LYS A 86 20.72 -21.84 6.03
N ASN A 87 21.69 -22.26 5.22
CA ASN A 87 21.58 -23.50 4.47
C ASN A 87 21.63 -24.70 5.43
N VAL A 88 20.73 -25.66 5.23
CA VAL A 88 20.56 -26.81 6.12
C VAL A 88 21.71 -27.80 5.98
N TYR A 89 22.39 -27.86 4.83
CA TYR A 89 23.44 -28.84 4.55
C TYR A 89 24.82 -28.40 5.00
N ASP A 90 25.19 -27.14 4.75
CA ASP A 90 26.53 -26.60 5.09
C ASP A 90 26.53 -25.76 6.38
N MET A 91 25.35 -25.51 6.96
CA MET A 91 25.13 -24.70 8.16
C MET A 91 25.64 -23.25 8.05
N ARG A 92 25.92 -22.77 6.84
CA ARG A 92 26.37 -21.40 6.60
C ARG A 92 25.19 -20.48 6.43
N VAL A 93 25.33 -19.28 7.00
CA VAL A 93 24.37 -18.20 6.79
C VAL A 93 24.73 -17.51 5.48
N GLU A 94 23.74 -17.34 4.60
CA GLU A 94 23.92 -16.61 3.36
C GLU A 94 24.26 -15.15 3.65
N SER A 95 25.11 -14.56 2.81
CA SER A 95 25.51 -13.16 2.94
C SER A 95 24.37 -12.19 2.60
N GLY A 96 23.47 -12.60 1.71
CA GLY A 96 22.37 -11.79 1.22
C GLY A 96 21.07 -11.92 2.03
N TRP A 97 20.22 -10.92 1.86
CA TRP A 97 18.85 -10.92 2.34
C TRP A 97 17.91 -11.32 1.20
N THR A 98 17.03 -12.28 1.45
CA THR A 98 16.10 -12.83 0.45
C THR A 98 14.69 -12.33 0.74
N ARG A 99 13.98 -11.85 -0.28
CA ARG A 99 12.61 -11.36 -0.12
C ARG A 99 11.63 -12.51 0.09
N GLU A 100 10.59 -12.27 0.88
CA GLU A 100 9.54 -13.25 1.16
C GLU A 100 8.97 -13.96 -0.09
N LYS A 101 8.73 -13.22 -1.17
CA LYS A 101 8.12 -13.75 -2.41
C LYS A 101 8.95 -14.86 -3.08
N GLU A 102 10.24 -14.89 -2.82
CA GLU A 102 11.20 -15.85 -3.41
C GLU A 102 11.23 -17.16 -2.62
N LEU A 103 10.67 -17.16 -1.42
CA LEU A 103 10.64 -18.30 -0.52
C LEU A 103 9.35 -19.09 -0.68
N LYS A 104 9.48 -20.41 -0.58
CA LYS A 104 8.36 -21.34 -0.46
C LYS A 104 8.48 -22.07 0.88
N PRO A 105 7.36 -22.39 1.56
CA PRO A 105 7.41 -23.17 2.79
C PRO A 105 8.08 -24.53 2.56
N GLY A 106 8.85 -24.97 3.54
CA GLY A 106 9.36 -26.33 3.64
C GLY A 106 8.37 -27.21 4.37
N ASN A 107 7.60 -27.98 3.59
CA ASN A 107 6.83 -29.11 4.12
C ASN A 107 7.76 -30.25 4.53
#